data_AF-A0A364XY17-F1
#
_entry.id   AF-A0A364XY17-F1
#
_cell.length_a   1.000
_cell.length_b   1.000
_cell.length_c   1.000
_cell.angle_alpha   90.00
_cell.angle_beta   90.00
_cell.angle_gamma   90.00
#
_symmetry.space_group_name_H-M   'P 1'
#
loop_
_entity.id
_entity.type
_entity.pdbx_description
1 polymer ?
#
loop_
_entity_poly.entity_id
_entity_poly.type
_entity_poly.pdbx_seq_one_letter_code
_entity_poly.pdbx_strand_id
1 'polypeptide(L)'
;MSRLSFSFILLGTFFSIVSPAQTFQHSYSSLDKITSTGGFFFFVLNDDVHGLELWRSDGSTNGTILVKDINPGTSSSSPSHFMLRDSILLFIANDGRNGDGLWRSDGTSEGTFLLKDVSPLFHLSVDNSPLWRMGREFAHAEVSSNADMKVYFGGYDVSTGIELWKTDGSPEGTTLVKDITPGARSSVPQNFSTFGGKVVFSVFGQESIELWITDGSSEGTKKIFPTLFDHSSASLSKFAID
;
A
#
# COMPACT_ATOMS: atom_id res chain seq x y z
N MET A 1 -22.90 14.69 29.56
CA MET A 1 -21.50 15.03 29.21
C MET A 1 -20.71 13.72 29.26
N SER A 2 -20.65 13.00 28.13
CA SER A 2 -19.90 11.75 28.01
C SER A 2 -18.40 12.07 28.03
N ARG A 3 -17.68 11.48 28.99
CA ARG A 3 -16.22 11.56 29.09
C ARG A 3 -15.62 10.44 28.24
N LEU A 4 -14.67 10.80 27.38
CA LEU A 4 -13.82 9.87 26.66
C LEU A 4 -12.97 9.08 27.68
N SER A 5 -13.04 7.75 27.62
CA SER A 5 -12.15 6.84 28.34
C SER A 5 -11.14 6.27 27.35
N PHE A 6 -9.85 6.46 27.60
CA PHE A 6 -8.76 5.84 26.85
C PHE A 6 -8.06 4.80 27.75
N SER A 7 -7.99 3.55 27.30
CA SER A 7 -7.14 2.52 27.89
C SER A 7 -5.98 2.24 26.94
N PHE A 8 -4.77 2.62 27.35
CA PHE A 8 -3.53 2.17 26.71
C PHE A 8 -2.92 1.05 27.55
N ILE A 9 -2.74 -0.14 26.97
CA ILE A 9 -1.88 -1.18 27.55
C ILE A 9 -0.48 -0.97 26.95
N LEU A 10 0.45 -0.46 27.76
CA LEU A 10 1.88 -0.44 27.45
C LEU A 10 2.60 -1.33 28.48
N LEU A 11 3.22 -2.42 28.02
CA LEU A 11 4.22 -3.14 28.80
C LEU A 11 5.47 -2.24 28.90
N GLY A 12 5.66 -1.60 30.06
CA GLY A 12 6.84 -0.78 30.35
C GLY A 12 6.59 0.32 31.38
N THR A 13 6.51 -0.06 32.66
CA THR A 13 6.72 0.78 33.88
C THR A 13 5.87 2.05 34.09
N PHE A 14 4.73 1.86 34.75
CA PHE A 14 4.00 2.62 35.79
C PHE A 14 4.07 4.17 35.95
N PHE A 15 2.88 4.79 36.01
CA PHE A 15 2.21 5.23 37.26
C PHE A 15 0.67 5.09 37.11
N SER A 16 -0.02 4.54 38.13
CA SER A 16 -1.46 4.22 38.16
C SER A 16 -2.25 5.14 39.10
N ILE A 17 -3.55 5.41 38.86
CA ILE A 17 -4.62 5.56 39.88
C ILE A 17 -6.02 5.14 39.31
N VAL A 18 -6.53 3.98 39.79
CA VAL A 18 -7.91 3.52 40.18
C VAL A 18 -9.01 3.11 39.14
N SER A 19 -9.59 1.92 39.38
CA SER A 19 -10.44 0.96 38.59
C SER A 19 -11.99 1.08 38.78
N PRO A 20 -12.86 0.13 38.32
CA PRO A 20 -12.90 -0.73 37.11
C PRO A 20 -14.24 -0.63 36.31
N ALA A 21 -14.30 -1.25 35.12
CA ALA A 21 -15.47 -1.85 34.43
C ALA A 21 -15.79 -1.32 33.01
N GLN A 22 -15.17 -1.93 31.99
CA GLN A 22 -15.82 -2.83 31.03
C GLN A 22 -14.77 -3.25 30.00
N THR A 23 -14.41 -4.54 30.04
CA THR A 23 -13.61 -5.20 29.03
C THR A 23 -14.35 -5.24 27.70
N PHE A 24 -13.92 -4.45 26.72
CA PHE A 24 -14.10 -4.84 25.32
C PHE A 24 -12.94 -5.74 24.94
N GLN A 25 -13.16 -7.06 25.08
CA GLN A 25 -12.37 -8.05 24.37
C GLN A 25 -12.77 -8.00 22.90
N HIS A 26 -12.21 -7.06 22.14
CA HIS A 26 -11.94 -7.28 20.73
C HIS A 26 -10.49 -6.90 20.51
N SER A 27 -9.64 -7.93 20.51
CA SER A 27 -8.24 -7.84 20.16
C SER A 27 -8.09 -7.38 18.72
N TYR A 28 -8.03 -6.07 18.50
CA TYR A 28 -7.41 -5.49 17.32
C TYR A 28 -6.03 -4.99 17.73
N SER A 29 -5.13 -5.95 18.01
CA SER A 29 -3.71 -5.67 18.17
C SER A 29 -3.09 -5.53 16.78
N SER A 30 -3.32 -4.39 16.14
CA SER A 30 -2.38 -3.81 15.19
C SER A 30 -2.21 -2.35 15.55
N LEU A 31 -1.58 -2.12 16.72
CA LEU A 31 -0.85 -0.89 16.96
C LEU A 31 0.33 -0.89 15.98
N ASP A 32 0.05 -0.70 14.69
CA ASP A 32 1.05 -0.41 13.68
C ASP A 32 1.47 1.04 13.93
N LYS A 33 2.26 1.20 14.99
CA LYS A 33 2.95 2.45 15.29
C LYS A 33 3.93 2.67 14.15
N ILE A 34 3.57 3.50 13.19
CA ILE A 34 4.48 3.89 12.12
C ILE A 34 5.35 5.02 12.67
N THR A 35 6.62 4.68 12.89
CA THR A 35 7.65 5.50 13.55
C THR A 35 7.74 6.90 12.97
N SER A 36 8.05 7.86 13.85
CA SER A 36 7.98 9.31 13.70
C SER A 36 8.96 9.96 12.72
N THR A 37 8.47 10.91 11.92
CA THR A 37 9.24 12.06 11.41
C THR A 37 8.38 13.32 11.52
N GLY A 38 8.97 14.48 11.82
CA GLY A 38 8.23 15.73 12.03
C GLY A 38 7.53 15.90 13.39
N GLY A 39 7.79 15.01 14.36
CA GLY A 39 7.25 15.12 15.72
C GLY A 39 5.92 14.39 15.97
N PHE A 40 5.36 13.73 14.96
CA PHE A 40 4.14 12.94 15.08
C PHE A 40 4.39 11.45 14.85
N PHE A 41 3.55 10.60 15.42
CA PHE A 41 3.38 9.22 14.99
C PHE A 41 1.99 9.03 14.37
N PHE A 42 1.90 8.10 13.43
CA PHE A 42 0.66 7.76 12.73
C PHE A 42 0.10 6.42 13.23
N PHE A 43 -1.21 6.30 13.21
CA PHE A 43 -1.93 5.08 13.56
C PHE A 43 -3.34 5.08 12.96
N VAL A 44 -3.99 3.92 12.95
CA VAL A 44 -5.38 3.77 12.50
C VAL A 44 -6.29 3.74 13.72
N LEU A 45 -7.39 4.49 13.68
CA LEU A 45 -8.37 4.54 14.76
C LEU A 45 -9.79 4.65 14.19
N ASN A 46 -10.74 4.00 14.88
CA ASN A 46 -12.17 4.22 14.70
C ASN A 46 -12.72 5.02 15.88
N ASP A 47 -13.39 6.14 15.58
CA ASP A 47 -14.01 7.02 16.58
C ASP A 47 -15.56 6.95 16.57
N ASP A 48 -16.12 5.94 15.90
CA ASP A 48 -17.55 5.71 15.65
C ASP A 48 -18.25 6.79 14.80
N VAL A 49 -17.55 7.86 14.40
CA VAL A 49 -18.07 8.95 13.56
C VAL A 49 -17.55 8.83 12.14
N HIS A 50 -16.26 8.48 11.99
CA HIS A 50 -15.53 8.44 10.73
C HIS A 50 -15.10 7.03 10.30
N GLY A 51 -15.44 5.99 11.06
CA GLY A 51 -14.90 4.64 10.80
C GLY A 51 -13.38 4.54 11.04
N LEU A 52 -12.74 3.46 10.58
CA LEU A 52 -11.28 3.27 10.67
C LEU A 52 -10.55 4.18 9.67
N GLU A 53 -9.91 5.22 10.19
CA GLU A 53 -9.22 6.26 9.40
C GLU A 53 -7.77 6.46 9.85
N LEU A 54 -7.02 7.29 9.12
CA LEU A 54 -5.66 7.68 9.48
C LEU A 54 -5.67 8.81 10.52
N TRP A 55 -4.98 8.58 11.64
CA TRP A 55 -4.80 9.54 12.72
C TRP A 55 -3.32 9.82 12.96
N ARG A 56 -3.05 10.98 13.55
CA ARG A 56 -1.71 11.34 14.04
C ARG A 56 -1.75 11.80 15.49
N SER A 57 -0.61 11.70 16.18
CA SER A 57 -0.44 12.22 17.54
C SER A 57 1.00 12.68 17.79
N ASP A 58 1.16 13.72 18.59
CA ASP A 58 2.44 14.18 19.16
C ASP A 58 2.70 13.62 20.57
N GLY A 59 1.84 12.72 21.05
CA GLY A 59 1.87 12.19 22.41
C GLY A 59 0.99 12.96 23.41
N SER A 60 0.33 14.03 22.99
CA SER A 60 -0.67 14.75 23.78
C SER A 60 -2.10 14.45 23.34
N THR A 61 -3.08 14.63 24.24
CA THR A 61 -4.49 14.50 23.89
C THR A 61 -4.93 15.51 22.82
N ASN A 62 -4.45 16.76 22.91
CA ASN A 62 -4.81 17.81 21.96
C ASN A 62 -4.15 17.64 20.59
N GLY A 63 -2.94 17.08 20.55
CA GLY A 63 -2.23 16.77 19.31
C GLY A 63 -2.66 15.45 18.67
N THR A 64 -3.57 14.71 19.29
CA THR A 64 -4.16 13.49 18.73
C THR A 64 -5.38 13.84 17.88
N ILE A 65 -5.22 13.82 16.56
CA ILE A 65 -6.25 14.31 15.62
C ILE A 65 -6.40 13.38 14.42
N LEU A 66 -7.61 13.36 13.86
CA LEU A 66 -7.90 12.79 12.55
C LEU A 66 -7.10 13.54 11.50
N VAL A 67 -6.36 12.82 10.65
CA VAL A 67 -5.60 13.44 9.56
C VAL A 67 -6.56 13.85 8.46
N LYS A 68 -7.42 12.93 8.04
CA LYS A 68 -8.46 13.13 7.03
C LYS A 68 -9.50 12.02 7.15
N ASP A 69 -10.77 12.39 6.97
CA ASP A 69 -11.86 11.44 6.71
C ASP A 69 -11.76 11.02 5.23
N ILE A 70 -11.05 9.92 4.96
CA ILE A 70 -10.75 9.49 3.58
C ILE A 70 -11.98 8.83 2.95
N ASN A 71 -12.72 8.03 3.71
CA ASN A 71 -14.00 7.44 3.30
C ASN A 71 -15.16 8.11 4.06
N PRO A 72 -15.76 9.17 3.48
CA PRO A 72 -16.59 10.09 4.26
C PRO A 72 -17.72 9.44 5.06
N GLY A 73 -17.86 9.86 6.32
CA GLY A 73 -18.90 9.39 7.23
C GLY A 73 -18.50 8.13 7.97
N THR A 74 -19.46 7.27 8.35
CA THR A 74 -19.17 6.14 9.27
C THR A 74 -18.49 4.95 8.59
N SER A 75 -18.13 5.05 7.31
CA SER A 75 -17.48 3.96 6.56
C SER A 75 -15.97 4.02 6.79
N SER A 76 -15.27 2.90 6.71
CA SER A 76 -13.83 2.84 6.97
C SER A 76 -13.03 2.95 5.68
N SER A 77 -11.95 3.75 5.67
CA SER A 77 -10.96 3.74 4.60
C SER A 77 -9.95 2.60 4.69
N SER A 78 -9.89 1.92 5.85
CA SER A 78 -9.00 0.79 6.14
C SER A 78 -7.53 1.03 5.74
N PRO A 79 -6.87 2.10 6.23
CA PRO A 79 -5.49 2.39 5.86
C PRO A 79 -4.53 1.25 6.20
N SER A 80 -3.61 0.93 5.28
CA SER A 80 -2.67 -0.20 5.41
C SER A 80 -1.38 0.06 4.61
N HIS A 81 -0.41 -0.86 4.70
CA HIS A 81 0.82 -0.83 3.86
C HIS A 81 1.60 0.48 3.97
N PHE A 82 1.92 0.88 5.19
CA PHE A 82 2.52 2.16 5.48
C PHE A 82 4.02 2.21 5.17
N MET A 83 4.45 3.29 4.52
CA MET A 83 5.84 3.64 4.32
C MET A 83 6.05 5.11 4.68
N LEU A 84 6.84 5.39 5.70
CA LEU A 84 7.25 6.75 6.03
C LEU A 84 8.66 7.01 5.52
N ARG A 85 8.83 8.07 4.72
CA ARG A 85 10.12 8.52 4.23
C ARG A 85 10.10 10.02 3.97
N ASP A 86 11.16 10.72 4.35
CA ASP A 86 11.32 12.17 4.10
C ASP A 86 10.11 13.01 4.56
N SER A 87 9.49 12.62 5.69
CA SER A 87 8.26 13.21 6.26
C SER A 87 6.97 12.99 5.46
N ILE A 88 7.02 12.13 4.45
CA ILE A 88 5.89 11.71 3.64
C ILE A 88 5.50 10.27 3.99
N LEU A 89 4.27 10.10 4.46
CA LEU A 89 3.65 8.80 4.64
C LEU A 89 2.96 8.40 3.34
N LEU A 90 3.36 7.27 2.77
CA LEU A 90 2.60 6.56 1.75
C LEU A 90 1.86 5.39 2.37
N PHE A 91 0.64 5.12 1.90
CA PHE A 91 -0.21 4.05 2.41
C PHE A 91 -1.30 3.70 1.41
N ILE A 92 -1.92 2.54 1.58
CA ILE A 92 -3.11 2.14 0.82
C ILE A 92 -4.36 2.46 1.63
N ALA A 93 -5.36 3.08 1.01
CA ALA A 93 -6.66 3.34 1.62
C ALA A 93 -7.77 3.41 0.55
N ASN A 94 -9.00 3.17 1.00
CA ASN A 94 -10.21 3.19 0.19
C ASN A 94 -11.02 4.45 0.44
N ASP A 95 -11.35 5.23 -0.59
CA ASP A 95 -12.15 6.46 -0.45
C ASP A 95 -13.66 6.26 -0.61
N GLY A 96 -14.11 5.01 -0.72
CA GLY A 96 -15.49 4.64 -0.99
C GLY A 96 -15.97 4.95 -2.42
N ARG A 97 -15.11 5.50 -3.29
CA ARG A 97 -15.48 5.93 -4.65
C ARG A 97 -14.68 5.24 -5.76
N ASN A 98 -13.37 5.13 -5.58
CA ASN A 98 -12.45 4.63 -6.60
C ASN A 98 -11.85 3.26 -6.24
N GLY A 99 -12.03 2.84 -4.99
CA GLY A 99 -11.51 1.58 -4.47
C GLY A 99 -10.21 1.82 -3.73
N ASP A 100 -9.34 0.83 -3.72
CA ASP A 100 -8.07 0.97 -3.03
C ASP A 100 -7.12 1.81 -3.89
N GLY A 101 -6.57 2.86 -3.30
CA GLY A 101 -5.60 3.76 -3.92
C GLY A 101 -4.32 3.85 -3.11
N LEU A 102 -3.24 4.26 -3.76
CA LEU A 102 -2.02 4.73 -3.12
C LEU A 102 -2.22 6.18 -2.70
N TRP A 103 -2.17 6.42 -1.39
CA TRP A 103 -2.32 7.73 -0.77
C TRP A 103 -0.99 8.24 -0.26
N ARG A 104 -0.93 9.56 -0.13
CA ARG A 104 0.12 10.31 0.55
C ARG A 104 -0.46 11.04 1.75
N SER A 105 0.35 11.28 2.78
CA SER A 105 0.12 12.25 3.85
C SER A 105 1.42 12.89 4.34
N ASP A 106 1.40 14.19 4.67
CA ASP A 106 2.42 14.86 5.48
C ASP A 106 1.95 15.10 6.94
N GLY A 107 0.83 14.47 7.33
CA GLY A 107 0.16 14.66 8.60
C GLY A 107 -0.91 15.75 8.61
N THR A 108 -1.08 16.51 7.54
CA THR A 108 -2.17 17.48 7.41
C THR A 108 -3.28 16.95 6.50
N SER A 109 -4.50 17.45 6.66
CA SER A 109 -5.63 17.06 5.79
C SER A 109 -5.42 17.48 4.33
N GLU A 110 -4.82 18.65 4.10
CA GLU A 110 -4.50 19.16 2.76
C GLU A 110 -3.38 18.36 2.08
N GLY A 111 -2.32 18.04 2.84
CA GLY A 111 -1.24 17.17 2.38
C GLY A 111 -1.61 15.69 2.28
N THR A 112 -2.87 15.33 2.56
CA THR A 112 -3.39 13.96 2.46
C THR A 112 -4.28 13.78 1.25
N PHE A 113 -3.79 13.07 0.23
CA PHE A 113 -4.49 12.91 -1.04
C PHE A 113 -4.08 11.62 -1.77
N LEU A 114 -4.98 11.17 -2.66
CA LEU A 114 -4.77 10.06 -3.57
C LEU A 114 -3.69 10.42 -4.60
N LEU A 115 -2.68 9.55 -4.75
CA LEU A 115 -1.70 9.63 -5.82
C LEU A 115 -2.14 8.82 -7.03
N LYS A 116 -2.61 7.59 -6.82
CA LYS A 116 -2.95 6.67 -7.91
C LYS A 116 -3.85 5.54 -7.44
N ASP A 117 -4.85 5.18 -8.22
CA ASP A 117 -5.64 3.97 -7.99
C ASP A 117 -4.75 2.73 -8.16
N VAL A 118 -4.88 1.75 -7.27
CA VAL A 118 -4.12 0.49 -7.32
C VAL A 118 -5.02 -0.73 -7.47
N SER A 119 -6.30 -0.59 -7.11
CA SER A 119 -7.33 -1.57 -7.40
C SER A 119 -8.64 -0.84 -7.68
N PRO A 120 -9.07 -0.70 -8.96
CA PRO A 120 -10.34 -0.08 -9.27
C PRO A 120 -11.47 -0.90 -8.66
N LEU A 121 -12.55 -0.23 -8.23
CA LEU A 121 -13.78 -0.90 -7.83
C LEU A 121 -14.33 -1.78 -8.96
N PHE A 122 -14.01 -3.08 -8.96
CA PHE A 122 -14.79 -4.10 -9.65
C PHE A 122 -15.63 -4.86 -8.62
N HIS A 123 -16.69 -4.22 -8.13
CA HIS A 123 -17.79 -4.95 -7.46
C HIS A 123 -18.77 -5.59 -8.46
N LEU A 124 -18.47 -5.55 -9.76
CA LEU A 124 -19.22 -6.26 -10.80
C LEU A 124 -18.24 -6.85 -11.83
N SER A 125 -17.48 -7.89 -11.47
CA SER A 125 -16.92 -8.76 -12.50
C SER A 125 -17.97 -9.83 -12.83
N VAL A 126 -18.44 -9.80 -14.07
CA VAL A 126 -19.40 -10.73 -14.66
C VAL A 126 -18.77 -12.12 -14.89
N ASP A 127 -17.54 -12.34 -14.40
CA ASP A 127 -16.71 -13.49 -14.76
C ASP A 127 -16.18 -14.32 -13.58
N ASN A 128 -16.48 -13.95 -12.31
CA ASN A 128 -16.08 -14.72 -11.13
C ASN A 128 -14.55 -15.04 -11.07
N SER A 129 -13.71 -14.22 -11.73
CA SER A 129 -12.29 -14.50 -11.84
C SER A 129 -11.56 -14.21 -10.51
N PRO A 130 -10.78 -15.15 -9.96
CA PRO A 130 -10.10 -15.00 -8.67
C PRO A 130 -8.91 -14.02 -8.67
N LEU A 131 -8.64 -13.34 -9.79
CA LEU A 131 -7.47 -12.48 -9.98
C LEU A 131 -7.45 -11.23 -9.07
N TRP A 132 -8.60 -10.82 -8.52
CA TRP A 132 -8.67 -9.70 -7.56
C TRP A 132 -8.05 -10.02 -6.20
N ARG A 133 -7.84 -11.30 -5.85
CA ARG A 133 -7.13 -11.68 -4.62
C ARG A 133 -5.62 -11.47 -4.72
N MET A 134 -5.05 -11.39 -5.93
CA MET A 134 -3.60 -11.36 -6.14
C MET A 134 -3.02 -9.93 -6.22
N GLY A 135 -3.83 -8.91 -6.51
CA GLY A 135 -3.40 -7.50 -6.45
C GLY A 135 -3.49 -6.88 -5.05
N ARG A 136 -4.19 -7.54 -4.12
CA ARG A 136 -4.32 -7.11 -2.71
C ARG A 136 -3.21 -7.65 -1.81
N GLU A 137 -2.55 -8.73 -2.22
CA GLU A 137 -1.33 -9.21 -1.56
C GLU A 137 -0.13 -8.44 -2.12
N PHE A 138 0.02 -7.23 -1.59
CA PHE A 138 1.25 -6.46 -1.55
C PHE A 138 1.76 -5.98 -2.92
N ALA A 139 1.19 -4.85 -3.35
CA ALA A 139 2.03 -3.74 -3.77
C ALA A 139 3.03 -3.46 -2.62
N HIS A 140 4.13 -4.21 -2.56
CA HIS A 140 5.32 -3.75 -1.88
C HIS A 140 5.78 -2.52 -2.66
N ALA A 141 5.28 -1.36 -2.23
CA ALA A 141 5.97 -0.11 -2.42
C ALA A 141 7.38 -0.34 -1.87
N GLU A 142 8.35 -0.54 -2.75
CA GLU A 142 9.75 -0.60 -2.35
C GLU A 142 10.46 0.63 -2.86
N VAL A 143 11.11 1.34 -1.94
CA VAL A 143 12.12 2.35 -2.26
C VAL A 143 13.39 2.01 -1.53
N SER A 144 14.49 2.03 -2.26
CA SER A 144 15.84 2.23 -1.73
C SER A 144 16.65 2.96 -2.79
N SER A 145 17.67 3.76 -2.51
CA SER A 145 18.19 4.48 -1.33
C SER A 145 18.97 5.62 -1.98
N ASN A 146 18.63 6.87 -1.65
CA ASN A 146 19.20 8.19 -2.03
C ASN A 146 18.09 9.25 -1.76
N ALA A 147 18.42 10.55 -1.84
CA ALA A 147 17.55 11.67 -1.47
C ALA A 147 16.23 11.81 -2.28
N ASP A 148 16.03 11.02 -3.34
CA ASP A 148 15.01 11.29 -4.36
C ASP A 148 13.75 10.41 -4.26
N MET A 149 13.49 9.73 -3.13
CA MET A 149 12.32 8.85 -2.86
C MET A 149 11.69 8.21 -4.13
N LYS A 150 12.02 6.98 -4.53
CA LYS A 150 11.42 6.32 -5.73
C LYS A 150 10.74 4.99 -5.42
N VAL A 151 9.41 5.01 -5.36
CA VAL A 151 8.57 3.85 -5.05
C VAL A 151 8.10 3.22 -6.33
N TYR A 152 8.12 1.89 -6.40
CA TYR A 152 7.52 1.13 -7.49
C TYR A 152 6.33 0.34 -6.98
N PHE A 153 5.26 0.29 -7.77
CA PHE A 153 4.02 -0.37 -7.40
C PHE A 153 3.19 -0.74 -8.64
N GLY A 154 2.17 -1.57 -8.44
CA GLY A 154 1.12 -1.82 -9.44
C GLY A 154 0.08 -0.71 -9.40
N GLY A 155 -0.02 0.08 -10.48
CA GLY A 155 -1.00 1.17 -10.59
C GLY A 155 -1.99 0.94 -11.72
N TYR A 156 -3.24 1.33 -11.51
CA TYR A 156 -4.34 1.14 -12.46
C TYR A 156 -4.58 2.37 -13.33
N ASP A 157 -4.78 2.12 -14.63
CA ASP A 157 -5.49 3.03 -15.53
C ASP A 157 -6.48 2.25 -16.39
N VAL A 158 -7.59 2.91 -16.77
CA VAL A 158 -8.62 2.27 -17.60
C VAL A 158 -8.08 1.80 -18.96
N SER A 159 -7.09 2.49 -19.51
CA SER A 159 -6.50 2.17 -20.81
C SER A 159 -5.41 1.09 -20.76
N THR A 160 -4.78 0.90 -19.60
CA THR A 160 -3.60 0.01 -19.47
C THR A 160 -3.80 -1.10 -18.44
N GLY A 161 -4.92 -1.14 -17.70
CA GLY A 161 -5.03 -2.04 -16.55
C GLY A 161 -4.04 -1.71 -15.42
N ILE A 162 -3.75 -2.70 -14.58
CA ILE A 162 -2.74 -2.63 -13.51
C ILE A 162 -1.36 -2.96 -14.08
N GLU A 163 -0.50 -1.96 -14.11
CA GLU A 163 0.82 -2.00 -14.74
C GLU A 163 1.91 -1.47 -13.81
N LEU A 164 3.16 -1.42 -14.28
CA LEU A 164 4.27 -0.92 -13.47
C LEU A 164 4.26 0.61 -13.39
N TRP A 165 4.04 1.14 -12.20
CA TRP A 165 4.10 2.57 -11.90
C TRP A 165 5.25 2.89 -10.95
N LYS A 166 5.64 4.18 -10.94
CA LYS A 166 6.52 4.74 -9.92
C LYS A 166 5.93 6.02 -9.33
N THR A 167 6.33 6.35 -8.11
CA THR A 167 6.05 7.65 -7.48
C THR A 167 7.23 8.13 -6.67
N ASP A 168 7.36 9.46 -6.56
CA ASP A 168 8.22 10.13 -5.58
C ASP A 168 7.47 10.73 -4.40
N GLY A 169 6.18 10.42 -4.27
CA GLY A 169 5.30 11.04 -3.31
C GLY A 169 4.77 12.40 -3.78
N SER A 170 4.90 12.76 -5.06
CA SER A 170 4.17 13.87 -5.67
C SER A 170 3.20 13.38 -6.76
N PRO A 171 2.12 14.12 -7.05
CA PRO A 171 1.29 13.83 -8.22
C PRO A 171 2.10 13.78 -9.53
N GLU A 172 3.02 14.72 -9.72
CA GLU A 172 3.81 14.85 -10.95
C GLU A 172 4.83 13.71 -11.13
N GLY A 173 5.41 13.24 -10.04
CA GLY A 173 6.33 12.09 -10.04
C GLY A 173 5.63 10.73 -10.05
N THR A 174 4.29 10.70 -9.95
CA THR A 174 3.49 9.49 -10.03
C THR A 174 3.17 9.14 -11.48
N THR A 175 3.99 8.29 -12.08
CA THR A 175 3.99 8.04 -13.54
C THR A 175 4.07 6.56 -13.87
N LEU A 176 3.45 6.17 -14.99
CA LEU A 176 3.62 4.85 -15.60
C LEU A 176 5.09 4.66 -15.97
N VAL A 177 5.69 3.56 -15.52
CA VAL A 177 7.03 3.15 -15.98
C VAL A 177 6.90 2.38 -17.28
N LYS A 178 5.98 1.40 -17.32
CA LYS A 178 5.75 0.58 -18.51
C LYS A 178 4.38 -0.09 -18.47
N ASP A 179 3.69 -0.02 -19.60
CA ASP A 179 2.60 -0.93 -19.96
C ASP A 179 3.24 -2.26 -20.41
N ILE A 180 3.38 -3.19 -19.48
CA ILE A 180 3.97 -4.51 -19.66
C ILE A 180 3.01 -5.43 -20.42
N THR A 181 1.70 -5.31 -20.18
CA THR A 181 0.66 -6.03 -20.92
C THR A 181 -0.17 -5.06 -21.78
N PRO A 182 0.25 -4.79 -23.03
CA PRO A 182 -0.33 -3.73 -23.85
C PRO A 182 -1.85 -3.72 -23.90
N GLY A 183 -2.43 -2.54 -23.65
CA GLY A 183 -3.88 -2.30 -23.65
C GLY A 183 -4.51 -2.52 -22.28
N ALA A 184 -5.84 -2.66 -22.21
CA ALA A 184 -6.55 -2.63 -20.92
C ALA A 184 -6.39 -3.89 -20.03
N ARG A 185 -5.50 -4.82 -20.39
CA ARG A 185 -5.19 -6.00 -19.58
C ARG A 185 -4.12 -5.66 -18.56
N SER A 186 -3.98 -6.43 -17.50
CA SER A 186 -3.06 -6.13 -16.39
C SER A 186 -1.88 -7.11 -16.33
N SER A 187 -0.70 -6.61 -15.99
CA SER A 187 0.50 -7.39 -15.68
C SER A 187 0.66 -7.72 -14.18
N VAL A 188 -0.02 -6.98 -13.29
CA VAL A 188 -0.02 -7.17 -11.83
C VAL A 188 1.40 -7.38 -11.24
N PRO A 189 2.28 -6.35 -11.33
CA PRO A 189 3.65 -6.44 -10.85
C PRO A 189 3.70 -6.52 -9.31
N GLN A 190 4.52 -7.43 -8.78
CA GLN A 190 4.59 -7.76 -7.35
C GLN A 190 5.96 -8.34 -6.96
N ASN A 191 6.19 -8.58 -5.67
CA ASN A 191 7.47 -9.08 -5.13
C ASN A 191 8.66 -8.23 -5.61
N PHE A 192 8.57 -6.92 -5.39
CA PHE A 192 9.66 -6.00 -5.68
C PHE A 192 10.87 -6.34 -4.82
N SER A 193 12.07 -6.06 -5.35
CA SER A 193 13.35 -6.19 -4.64
C SER A 193 14.38 -5.30 -5.31
N THR A 194 15.33 -4.78 -4.55
CA THR A 194 16.38 -3.91 -5.09
C THR A 194 17.66 -4.68 -5.37
N PHE A 195 18.27 -4.43 -6.53
CA PHE A 195 19.51 -5.09 -6.95
C PHE A 195 20.35 -4.13 -7.81
N GLY A 196 21.53 -3.74 -7.32
CA GLY A 196 22.48 -2.94 -8.09
C GLY A 196 21.93 -1.60 -8.61
N GLY A 197 21.12 -0.89 -7.81
CA GLY A 197 20.48 0.37 -8.21
C GLY A 197 19.29 0.22 -9.15
N LYS A 198 18.85 -1.01 -9.41
CA LYS A 198 17.65 -1.35 -10.18
C LYS A 198 16.62 -2.03 -9.28
N VAL A 199 15.41 -2.19 -9.80
CA VAL A 199 14.33 -2.92 -9.14
C VAL A 199 14.02 -4.17 -9.95
N VAL A 200 14.00 -5.31 -9.28
CA VAL A 200 13.58 -6.61 -9.79
C VAL A 200 12.19 -6.89 -9.24
N PHE A 201 11.30 -7.45 -10.05
CA PHE A 201 9.94 -7.76 -9.65
C PHE A 201 9.38 -8.92 -10.48
N SER A 202 8.32 -9.53 -9.98
CA SER A 202 7.57 -10.58 -10.66
C SER A 202 6.31 -10.03 -11.31
N VAL A 203 5.94 -10.61 -12.44
CA VAL A 203 4.71 -10.34 -13.20
C VAL A 203 3.97 -11.66 -13.33
N PHE A 204 2.70 -11.69 -12.95
CA PHE A 204 1.86 -12.90 -13.05
C PHE A 204 1.01 -12.81 -14.31
N GLY A 205 1.37 -13.60 -15.31
CA GLY A 205 0.50 -13.92 -16.44
C GLY A 205 -0.49 -15.03 -16.08
N GLN A 206 -1.47 -15.27 -16.96
CA GLN A 206 -2.48 -16.34 -16.77
C GLN A 206 -1.87 -17.74 -16.59
N GLU A 207 -0.66 -17.97 -17.13
CA GLU A 207 0.01 -19.26 -17.11
C GLU A 207 1.50 -19.15 -16.73
N SER A 208 1.97 -17.97 -16.31
CA SER A 208 3.40 -17.73 -16.09
C SER A 208 3.68 -16.78 -14.94
N ILE A 209 4.77 -17.06 -14.22
CA ILE A 209 5.46 -16.04 -13.42
C ILE A 209 6.70 -15.65 -14.20
N GLU A 210 6.82 -14.35 -14.49
CA GLU A 210 7.95 -13.76 -15.19
C GLU A 210 8.75 -12.89 -14.25
N LEU A 211 10.08 -12.95 -14.35
CA LEU A 211 10.96 -12.05 -13.61
C LEU A 211 11.39 -10.89 -14.49
N TRP A 212 11.23 -9.67 -14.00
CA TRP A 212 11.50 -8.42 -14.69
C TRP A 212 12.49 -7.58 -13.90
N ILE A 213 13.22 -6.71 -14.60
CA ILE A 213 14.09 -5.68 -14.01
C ILE A 213 13.76 -4.32 -14.62
N THR A 214 13.88 -3.26 -13.84
CA THR A 214 13.70 -1.87 -14.27
C THR A 214 14.73 -0.94 -13.63
N ASP A 215 15.10 0.12 -14.35
CA ASP A 215 15.79 1.29 -13.80
C ASP A 215 14.86 2.51 -13.64
N GLY A 216 13.55 2.30 -13.81
CA GLY A 216 12.53 3.34 -13.76
C GLY A 216 12.22 4.02 -15.09
N SER A 217 12.81 3.56 -16.20
CA SER A 217 12.42 3.92 -17.56
C SER A 217 11.68 2.78 -18.28
N SER A 218 10.88 3.10 -19.31
CA SER A 218 10.18 2.09 -20.10
C SER A 218 11.17 1.21 -20.90
N GLU A 219 12.22 1.82 -21.45
CA GLU A 219 13.28 1.16 -22.23
C GLU A 219 14.14 0.24 -21.35
N GLY A 220 14.46 0.69 -20.13
CA GLY A 220 15.20 -0.08 -19.14
C GLY A 220 14.38 -1.16 -18.42
N THR A 221 13.06 -1.20 -18.63
CA THR A 221 12.17 -2.21 -18.06
C THR A 221 12.06 -3.41 -18.98
N LYS A 222 12.60 -4.55 -18.56
CA LYS A 222 12.67 -5.76 -19.39
C LYS A 222 12.59 -7.05 -18.57
N LYS A 223 12.04 -8.08 -19.21
CA LYS A 223 12.03 -9.45 -18.72
C LYS A 223 13.46 -10.00 -18.67
N ILE A 224 13.82 -10.62 -17.55
CA ILE A 224 15.15 -11.23 -17.32
C ILE A 224 15.09 -12.74 -17.08
N PHE A 225 13.90 -13.31 -16.86
CA PHE A 225 13.73 -14.77 -16.79
C PHE A 225 12.38 -15.20 -17.40
N PRO A 226 12.34 -16.19 -18.31
CA PRO A 226 11.11 -16.76 -18.83
C PRO A 226 10.42 -17.71 -17.83
N THR A 227 9.10 -17.72 -17.92
CA THR A 227 8.09 -18.57 -17.28
C THR A 227 8.59 -19.78 -16.47
N LEU A 228 8.30 -19.79 -15.15
CA LEU A 228 8.61 -20.91 -14.26
C LEU A 228 7.62 -22.10 -14.34
N PHE A 229 6.50 -21.97 -15.04
CA PHE A 229 5.51 -23.04 -15.22
C PHE A 229 4.95 -23.04 -16.64
N ASP A 230 5.32 -24.04 -17.45
CA ASP A 230 4.53 -24.42 -18.61
C ASP A 230 3.70 -25.63 -18.20
N HIS A 231 2.37 -25.47 -18.11
CA HIS A 231 1.47 -26.62 -17.89
C HIS A 231 1.33 -27.48 -19.16
N SER A 232 1.86 -27.04 -20.31
CA SER A 232 2.13 -27.90 -21.43
C SER A 232 3.34 -28.76 -21.06
N SER A 233 3.11 -30.06 -20.96
CA SER A 233 4.08 -31.07 -20.55
C SER A 233 5.20 -31.28 -21.60
N ALA A 234 6.02 -30.26 -21.89
CA ALA A 234 7.07 -30.37 -22.90
C ALA A 234 8.18 -29.30 -22.81
N SER A 235 8.88 -29.12 -21.67
CA SER A 235 10.30 -28.66 -21.70
C SER A 235 11.04 -28.66 -20.35
N LEU A 236 11.00 -29.76 -19.57
CA LEU A 236 12.01 -29.97 -18.51
C LEU A 236 13.21 -30.78 -19.03
N SER A 237 13.84 -30.34 -20.12
CA SER A 237 15.00 -31.05 -20.68
C SER A 237 16.07 -30.17 -21.33
N LYS A 238 16.33 -28.94 -20.84
CA LYS A 238 17.42 -28.13 -21.42
C LYS A 238 18.37 -27.37 -20.51
N PHE A 239 18.42 -27.70 -19.21
CA PHE A 239 19.49 -27.21 -18.35
C PHE A 239 20.13 -28.36 -17.57
N ALA A 240 20.80 -29.24 -18.30
CA ALA A 240 21.97 -29.92 -17.75
C ALA A 240 23.13 -28.92 -17.85
N ILE A 241 23.71 -28.58 -16.70
CA ILE A 241 24.95 -27.82 -16.60
C ILE A 241 26.07 -28.80 -17.01
N ASP A 242 26.82 -28.46 -18.07
CA ASP A 242 28.19 -28.95 -18.29
C ASP A 242 29.17 -28.03 -17.54
#